data_AF-A0A3A9F0Y9-F1
#
_entry.id   AF-A0A3A9F0Y9-F1
#
_cell.length_a   1.000
_cell.length_b   1.000
_cell.length_c   1.000
_cell.angle_alpha   90.00
_cell.angle_beta   90.00
_cell.angle_gamma   90.00
#
_symmetry.space_group_name_H-M   'P 1'
#
loop_
_entity.id
_entity.type
_entity.pdbx_description
1 polymer ?
#
loop_
_entity_poly.entity_id
_entity_poly.type
_entity_poly.pdbx_seq_one_letter_code
_entity_poly.pdbx_strand_id
1 'polypeptide(L)'
;MPVGAGIFLGIVLFVFTSLDIFMLVSLLKPGDERNQVIVWKASSFTLLAMVGGNILDVIENFVRAQPMSQNPFIQLEVAAIVYFVALMFYKKRHGG
;
A
#
# COMPACT_ATOMS: atom_id res chain seq x y z
N MET A 1 14.12 -28.35 -8.33
CA MET A 1 14.33 -27.03 -8.95
C MET A 1 15.79 -26.94 -9.36
N PRO A 2 16.14 -26.42 -10.55
CA PRO A 2 17.54 -26.22 -10.91
C PRO A 2 18.19 -25.28 -9.87
N VAL A 3 19.40 -25.61 -9.42
CA VAL A 3 20.09 -24.91 -8.31
C VAL A 3 20.16 -23.40 -8.55
N GLY A 4 20.38 -22.98 -9.79
CA GLY A 4 20.36 -21.57 -10.18
C GLY A 4 19.03 -20.84 -9.97
N ALA A 5 17.88 -21.51 -10.21
CA ALA A 5 16.56 -20.92 -9.98
C ALA A 5 16.25 -20.76 -8.49
N GLY A 6 16.74 -21.68 -7.65
CA GLY A 6 16.60 -21.58 -6.20
C GLY A 6 17.39 -20.39 -5.62
N ILE A 7 18.62 -20.18 -6.09
CA ILE A 7 19.46 -19.04 -5.67
C ILE A 7 18.84 -17.72 -6.12
N PHE A 8 18.40 -17.63 -7.38
CA PHE A 8 17.73 -16.44 -7.91
C PHE A 8 16.48 -16.09 -7.10
N LEU A 9 15.60 -17.07 -6.86
CA LEU A 9 14.37 -16.88 -6.09
C LEU A 9 14.69 -16.44 -4.65
N GLY A 10 15.70 -17.03 -4.02
CA GLY A 10 16.14 -16.64 -2.68
C GLY A 10 16.58 -15.18 -2.59
N ILE A 11 17.35 -14.70 -3.57
CA ILE A 11 17.78 -13.28 -3.62
C ILE A 11 16.57 -12.36 -3.80
N VAL A 12 15.65 -12.69 -4.71
CA VAL A 12 14.45 -11.89 -4.98
C VAL A 12 13.59 -11.77 -3.72
N LEU A 13 13.32 -12.87 -3.02
CA LEU A 13 12.55 -12.84 -1.78
C LEU A 13 13.26 -12.06 -0.67
N PHE A 14 14.58 -12.18 -0.56
CA PHE A 14 15.35 -11.42 0.41
C PHE A 14 15.26 -9.90 0.16
N VAL A 15 15.33 -9.47 -1.10
CA VAL A 15 15.16 -8.07 -1.48
C VAL A 15 13.76 -7.57 -1.13
N PHE A 16 12.71 -8.31 -1.47
CA PHE A 16 11.34 -7.92 -1.12
C PHE A 16 11.12 -7.82 0.38
N THR A 17 11.58 -8.82 1.14
CA THR A 17 11.50 -8.80 2.61
C THR A 17 12.23 -7.58 3.19
N SER A 18 13.39 -7.24 2.64
CA SER A 18 14.16 -6.08 3.08
C SER A 18 13.43 -4.75 2.81
N LEU A 19 12.77 -4.64 1.65
CA LEU A 19 11.96 -3.46 1.29
C LEU A 19 10.75 -3.31 2.21
N ASP A 20 10.07 -4.41 2.54
CA ASP A 20 8.92 -4.40 3.46
C ASP A 20 9.33 -3.95 4.87
N ILE A 21 10.45 -4.47 5.37
CA ILE A 21 11.01 -4.05 6.66
C ILE A 21 11.34 -2.56 6.65
N PHE A 22 12.01 -2.08 5.60
CA PHE A 22 12.38 -0.67 5.49
C PHE A 22 11.15 0.25 5.47
N MET A 23 10.10 -0.13 4.73
CA MET A 23 8.82 0.58 4.72
C MET A 23 8.22 0.66 6.13
N LEU A 24 8.11 -0.48 6.83
CA LEU A 24 7.54 -0.53 8.18
C LEU A 24 8.35 0.33 9.18
N VAL A 25 9.67 0.24 9.15
CA VAL A 25 10.54 1.03 10.03
C VAL A 25 10.37 2.52 9.75
N SER A 26 10.26 2.93 8.48
CA SER A 26 10.08 4.35 8.12
C SER A 26 8.74 4.93 8.60
N LEU A 27 7.68 4.11 8.66
CA LEU A 27 6.37 4.51 9.15
C LEU A 27 6.31 4.55 10.68
N LEU A 28 6.96 3.60 11.35
CA LEU A 28 6.91 3.46 12.82
C LEU A 28 7.87 4.39 13.55
N LYS A 29 9.00 4.76 12.93
CA LYS A 29 10.01 5.60 13.56
C LYS A 29 9.98 7.02 12.97
N PRO A 30 9.14 7.93 13.52
CA PRO A 30 9.11 9.31 13.09
C PRO A 30 10.48 9.97 13.34
N GLY A 31 11.17 10.35 12.26
CA GLY A 31 12.43 11.10 12.33
C GLY A 31 12.22 12.59 12.55
N ASP A 32 13.18 13.42 12.12
CA ASP A 32 13.05 14.88 12.09
C ASP A 32 11.76 15.32 11.37
N GLU A 33 11.22 16.50 11.73
CA GLU A 33 9.98 17.04 11.16
C GLU A 33 9.98 17.03 9.62
N ARG A 34 11.13 17.32 8.99
CA ARG A 34 11.30 17.26 7.54
C ARG A 34 11.14 15.84 6.98
N ASN A 35 11.72 14.85 7.64
CA ASN A 35 11.61 13.45 7.23
C ASN A 35 10.19 12.92 7.43
N GLN A 36 9.48 13.37 8.47
CA GLN A 36 8.07 13.01 8.66
C GLN A 36 7.20 13.54 7.52
N VAL A 37 7.39 14.80 7.09
CA VAL A 37 6.66 15.35 5.94
C VAL A 37 6.93 14.56 4.66
N ILE A 38 8.19 14.15 4.43
CA ILE A 38 8.55 13.32 3.27
C ILE A 38 7.84 11.96 3.34
N VAL A 39 7.89 11.28 4.49
CA VAL A 39 7.23 9.98 4.69
C VAL A 39 5.72 10.10 4.52
N TRP A 40 5.08 11.16 5.02
CA TRP A 40 3.64 11.38 4.85
C TRP A 40 3.25 11.66 3.39
N LYS A 41 4.07 12.41 2.64
CA LYS A 41 3.86 12.60 1.19
C LYS A 41 4.03 11.29 0.43
N ALA A 42 5.08 10.53 0.72
CA ALA A 42 5.31 9.23 0.13
C ALA A 42 4.15 8.27 0.42
N SER A 43 3.68 8.22 1.66
CA SER A 43 2.53 7.40 2.09
C SER A 43 1.22 7.79 1.40
N SER A 44 1.01 9.09 1.16
CA SER A 44 -0.18 9.56 0.42
C SER A 44 -0.12 9.16 -1.05
N PHE A 45 1.07 9.21 -1.66
CA PHE A 45 1.28 8.76 -3.03
C PHE A 45 1.14 7.24 -3.17
N THR A 46 1.67 6.46 -2.23
CA THR A 46 1.50 4.99 -2.24
C THR A 46 0.05 4.60 -2.04
N LEU A 47 -0.70 5.29 -1.17
CA LEU A 47 -2.14 5.10 -1.03
C LEU A 47 -2.87 5.37 -2.36
N LEU A 48 -2.54 6.47 -3.05
CA LEU A 48 -3.12 6.79 -4.36
C LEU A 48 -2.81 5.69 -5.39
N ALA A 49 -1.55 5.25 -5.46
CA ALA A 49 -1.13 4.20 -6.38
C ALA A 49 -1.85 2.86 -6.10
N MET A 50 -2.00 2.48 -4.82
CA MET A 50 -2.71 1.25 -4.42
C MET A 50 -4.20 1.33 -4.73
N VAL A 51 -4.86 2.45 -4.43
CA VAL A 51 -6.27 2.67 -4.76
C VAL A 51 -6.46 2.67 -6.28
N GLY A 52 -5.58 3.34 -7.03
CA GLY A 52 -5.60 3.35 -8.49
C GLY A 52 -5.42 1.95 -9.10
N GLY A 53 -4.50 1.15 -8.56
CA GLY A 53 -4.32 -0.25 -8.94
C GLY A 53 -5.58 -1.08 -8.70
N ASN A 54 -6.17 -0.98 -7.51
CA ASN A 54 -7.42 -1.67 -7.21
C ASN A 54 -8.59 -1.24 -8.13
N ILE A 55 -8.64 0.02 -8.57
CA ILE A 55 -9.64 0.47 -9.57
C ILE A 55 -9.42 -0.25 -10.90
N LEU A 56 -8.16 -0.35 -11.37
CA LEU A 56 -7.84 -1.07 -12.60
C LEU A 56 -8.20 -2.56 -12.48
N ASP A 57 -7.92 -3.17 -11.32
CA ASP A 57 -8.28 -4.55 -11.05
C ASP A 57 -9.80 -4.75 -11.07
N VAL A 58 -10.60 -3.84 -10.50
CA VAL A 58 -12.07 -3.90 -10.60
C VAL A 58 -12.53 -3.87 -12.05
N ILE A 59 -11.95 -2.99 -12.87
CA ILE A 59 -12.30 -2.89 -14.31
C ILE A 59 -11.93 -4.19 -15.03
N GLU A 60 -10.71 -4.71 -14.83
CA GLU A 60 -10.26 -5.95 -15.46
C GLU A 60 -11.15 -7.13 -15.06
N ASN A 61 -11.51 -7.22 -13.78
CA ASN A 61 -12.36 -8.30 -13.28
C ASN A 61 -13.80 -8.21 -13.77
N PHE A 62 -14.33 -6.99 -13.96
CA PHE A 62 -15.65 -6.80 -14.57
C PHE A 62 -15.67 -7.26 -16.02
N VAL A 63 -14.58 -7.01 -16.77
CA VAL A 63 -14.45 -7.44 -18.17
C VAL A 63 -14.19 -8.95 -18.30
N ARG A 64 -13.38 -9.53 -17.42
CA ARG A 64 -12.95 -10.95 -17.50
C ARG A 64 -13.88 -11.94 -16.76
N ALA A 65 -14.83 -11.45 -15.96
CA ALA A 65 -15.80 -12.25 -15.20
C ALA A 65 -15.17 -13.45 -14.46
N GLN A 66 -13.98 -13.27 -13.89
CA GLN A 66 -13.26 -14.32 -13.17
C GLN A 66 -13.82 -14.49 -11.75
N PRO A 67 -13.96 -15.73 -11.22
CA PRO A 67 -14.27 -15.95 -9.83
C PRO A 67 -13.08 -15.50 -8.96
N MET A 68 -13.24 -14.38 -8.27
CA MET A 68 -12.22 -13.83 -7.39
C MET A 68 -12.32 -14.38 -5.98
N SER A 69 -11.19 -14.85 -5.41
CA SER A 69 -11.11 -15.15 -3.97
C SER A 69 -11.03 -13.89 -3.11
N GLN A 70 -10.58 -12.77 -3.68
CA GLN A 70 -10.42 -11.48 -3.02
C GLN A 70 -11.02 -10.39 -3.90
N ASN A 71 -12.07 -9.72 -3.43
CA ASN A 71 -12.82 -8.77 -4.24
C ASN A 71 -12.20 -7.35 -4.12
N PRO A 72 -11.58 -6.81 -5.19
CA PRO A 72 -10.92 -5.51 -5.17
C PRO A 72 -11.91 -4.35 -4.95
N PHE A 73 -13.20 -4.53 -5.25
CA PHE A 73 -14.24 -3.53 -4.95
C PHE A 73 -14.43 -3.36 -3.45
N ILE A 74 -14.46 -4.46 -2.69
CA ILE A 74 -14.56 -4.42 -1.23
C ILE A 74 -13.33 -3.73 -0.63
N GLN A 75 -12.14 -3.98 -1.19
CA GLN A 75 -10.91 -3.32 -0.74
C GLN A 75 -10.93 -1.81 -1.01
N LEU A 76 -11.46 -1.37 -2.15
CA LEU A 76 -11.63 0.05 -2.45
C LEU A 76 -12.56 0.74 -1.45
N GLU A 77 -13.72 0.14 -1.18
CA GLU A 77 -14.71 0.71 -0.25
C GLU A 77 -14.14 0.79 1.17
N VAL A 78 -13.47 -0.26 1.66
CA VAL A 78 -12.82 -0.23 2.98
C VAL A 78 -11.73 0.84 3.02
N ALA A 79 -10.88 0.94 2.00
CA ALA A 79 -9.85 1.98 1.93
C ALA A 79 -10.44 3.39 1.93
N ALA A 80 -11.54 3.61 1.19
CA ALA A 80 -12.23 4.90 1.12
C ALA A 80 -12.84 5.29 2.47
N ILE A 81 -13.56 4.38 3.13
CA ILE A 81 -14.17 4.62 4.44
C ILE A 81 -13.10 4.95 5.47
N VAL A 82 -12.03 4.15 5.54
CA VAL A 82 -10.92 4.38 6.49
C VAL A 82 -10.25 5.73 6.23
N TYR A 83 -9.99 6.06 4.96
CA TYR A 83 -9.41 7.35 4.59
C TYR A 83 -10.31 8.52 5.00
N PHE A 84 -11.62 8.46 4.72
CA PHE A 84 -12.57 9.51 5.08
C PHE A 84 -12.68 9.70 6.59
N VAL A 85 -12.77 8.61 7.36
CA VAL A 85 -12.83 8.66 8.82
C VAL A 85 -11.52 9.24 9.38
N ALA A 86 -10.37 8.79 8.89
CA ALA A 86 -9.07 9.32 9.29
C ALA A 86 -8.96 10.82 8.97
N LEU A 87 -9.39 11.24 7.77
CA LEU A 87 -9.38 12.65 7.36
C LEU A 87 -10.24 13.50 8.30
N MET A 88 -11.45 13.07 8.64
CA MET A 88 -12.31 13.81 9.58
C MET A 88 -11.69 13.89 10.98
N PHE A 89 -11.09 12.81 11.47
CA PHE A 89 -10.44 12.77 12.77
C PHE A 89 -9.24 13.72 12.84
N TYR A 90 -8.33 13.67 11.87
CA TYR A 90 -7.15 14.53 11.83
C TYR A 90 -7.51 15.98 11.52
N LYS A 91 -8.52 16.23 10.67
CA LYS A 91 -9.04 17.59 10.43
C LYS A 91 -9.60 18.22 11.70
N LYS A 92 -10.30 17.45 12.54
CA LYS A 92 -10.80 17.94 13.84
C LYS A 92 -9.69 18.19 14.87
N ARG A 93 -8.55 17.50 14.75
CA ARG A 93 -7.44 17.57 15.72
C ARG A 93 -6.35 18.58 15.35
N HIS A 94 -6.14 18.83 14.05
CA HIS A 94 -5.07 19.69 13.52
C HIS A 94 -5.56 20.80 12.59
N GLY A 95 -6.84 20.82 12.21
CA GLY A 95 -7.47 22.01 11.64
C GLY A 95 -7.86 22.93 12.77
N GLY A 96 -7.29 24.14 12.79
CA GLY A 96 -7.61 25.19 13.76
C GLY A 96 -9.10 25.53 13.80
#